data_AF-W6YRK8-F1
#
_entry.id   AF-W6YRK8-F1
#
_cell.length_a   1.000
_cell.length_b   1.000
_cell.length_c   1.000
_cell.angle_alpha   90.00
_cell.angle_beta   90.00
_cell.angle_gamma   90.00
#
_symmetry.space_group_name_H-M   'P 1'
#
loop_
_entity.id
_entity.type
_entity.pdbx_description
1 polymer ?
#
loop_
_entity_poly.entity_id
_entity_poly.type
_entity_poly.pdbx_seq_one_letter_code
_entity_poly.pdbx_strand_id
1 'polypeptide(L)'
;MCHWSFASNFFSYHTDCSQTEKFGWLEATHLLSPATQYIRDMESIYSKILDDIMDAQEPNGLCLTMAPKTRHMCGQLHDIITWCGIVAPFPEILHFYYDSTHIFEKLFRPCVNYMEYIKTRENGSIEHGLGDWGRDTAFGNNQANIKTAIYYRCSRYVEIMAKVLGNSIDQSRFRAWAHRITKVYNEKLLVTDKKLHPYSCCTSRNDLGSQDRNMFTQALALQFGLVPEKYITHVQSASLDRGVNVNNKISAEEIGLKYL
;
A
#
# COMPACT_ATOMS: atom_id res chain seq x y z
N MET A 1 -7.99 11.94 -20.94
CA MET A 1 -6.59 11.51 -20.70
C MET A 1 -6.55 10.10 -20.14
N CYS A 2 -7.15 9.82 -18.98
CA CYS A 2 -7.12 8.50 -18.32
C CYS A 2 -7.50 7.32 -19.21
N HIS A 3 -8.57 7.41 -20.02
CA HIS A 3 -8.96 6.35 -20.94
C HIS A 3 -7.81 5.90 -21.86
N TRP A 4 -7.11 6.86 -22.47
CA TRP A 4 -6.01 6.57 -23.40
C TRP A 4 -4.77 6.09 -22.66
N SER A 5 -4.46 6.66 -21.49
CA SER A 5 -3.37 6.18 -20.64
C SER A 5 -3.56 4.72 -20.22
N PHE A 6 -4.78 4.32 -19.90
CA PHE A 6 -5.09 2.93 -19.55
C PHE A 6 -5.06 2.02 -20.79
N ALA A 7 -5.69 2.44 -21.88
CA ALA A 7 -5.67 1.67 -23.13
C ALA A 7 -4.25 1.43 -23.66
N SER A 8 -3.34 2.41 -23.50
CA SER A 8 -1.94 2.26 -23.89
C SER A 8 -1.10 1.43 -22.93
N ASN A 9 -1.62 1.03 -21.76
CA ASN A 9 -0.85 0.30 -20.74
C ASN A 9 -1.42 -1.09 -20.42
N PHE A 10 -2.44 -1.55 -21.13
CA PHE A 10 -2.95 -2.92 -21.01
C PHE A 10 -2.54 -3.75 -22.23
N PHE A 11 -1.42 -4.46 -22.10
CA PHE A 11 -0.88 -5.36 -23.12
C PHE A 11 -0.54 -6.72 -22.50
N SER A 12 -1.54 -7.60 -22.36
CA SER A 12 -1.44 -8.90 -21.65
C SER A 12 -1.23 -8.83 -20.13
N TYR A 13 -0.74 -7.71 -19.62
CA TYR A 13 -0.65 -7.31 -18.21
C TYR A 13 -0.66 -5.78 -18.14
N HIS A 14 -0.66 -5.20 -16.93
CA HIS A 14 -0.67 -3.75 -16.73
C HIS A 14 0.77 -3.21 -16.72
N THR A 15 1.16 -2.48 -17.77
CA THR A 15 2.48 -1.86 -17.86
C THR A 15 2.54 -0.52 -17.16
N ASP A 16 3.71 -0.14 -16.67
CA ASP A 16 4.01 1.18 -16.09
C ASP A 16 3.97 2.31 -17.13
N CYS A 17 4.59 2.07 -18.29
CA CYS A 17 4.62 3.01 -19.40
C CYS A 17 4.59 2.26 -20.73
N SER A 18 4.01 2.89 -21.75
CA SER A 18 3.78 2.26 -23.05
C SER A 18 4.97 2.35 -24.01
N GLN A 19 5.98 3.16 -23.68
CA GLN A 19 7.06 3.52 -24.60
C GLN A 19 8.41 2.87 -24.25
N THR A 20 8.85 2.99 -23.00
CA THR A 20 10.24 2.68 -22.61
C THR A 20 10.36 1.32 -21.95
N GLU A 21 9.93 1.20 -20.69
CA GLU A 21 10.15 0.00 -19.86
C GLU A 21 9.13 -1.10 -20.16
N LYS A 22 7.84 -0.73 -20.16
CA LYS A 22 6.72 -1.66 -20.41
C LYS A 22 6.70 -2.82 -19.43
N PHE A 23 7.10 -2.58 -18.19
CA PHE A 23 7.17 -3.58 -17.15
C PHE A 23 5.87 -3.66 -16.36
N GLY A 24 5.54 -4.88 -15.91
CA GLY A 24 4.38 -5.15 -15.08
C GLY A 24 4.60 -4.75 -13.62
N TRP A 25 5.00 -3.50 -13.37
CA TRP A 25 5.21 -3.00 -12.01
C TRP A 25 3.89 -3.07 -11.23
N LEU A 26 3.91 -3.78 -10.10
CA LEU A 26 2.70 -4.08 -9.35
C LEU A 26 2.11 -2.85 -8.66
N GLU A 27 2.94 -1.84 -8.43
CA GLU A 27 2.55 -0.53 -7.91
C GLU A 27 1.47 0.13 -8.76
N ALA A 28 1.77 0.41 -10.04
CA ALA A 28 0.81 0.91 -11.01
C ALA A 28 -0.43 0.02 -11.10
N THR A 29 -0.23 -1.29 -11.05
CA THR A 29 -1.30 -2.29 -11.12
C THR A 29 -2.35 -2.08 -10.04
N HIS A 30 -1.95 -2.00 -8.76
CA HIS A 30 -2.89 -1.90 -7.65
C HIS A 30 -3.32 -0.46 -7.33
N LEU A 31 -2.53 0.55 -7.70
CA LEU A 31 -2.91 1.94 -7.44
C LEU A 31 -4.07 2.33 -8.34
N LEU A 32 -3.99 1.93 -9.61
CA LEU A 32 -4.97 2.27 -10.63
C LEU A 32 -6.11 1.25 -10.74
N SER A 33 -6.01 0.09 -10.06
CA SER A 33 -7.03 -0.96 -10.15
C SER A 33 -8.46 -0.55 -9.77
N PRO A 34 -8.73 0.43 -8.89
CA PRO A 34 -10.10 0.90 -8.70
C PRO A 34 -10.60 1.74 -9.89
N ALA A 35 -9.74 2.57 -10.48
CA ALA A 35 -10.13 3.50 -11.55
C ALA A 35 -10.33 2.79 -12.90
N THR A 36 -9.56 1.73 -13.17
CA THR A 36 -9.61 0.99 -14.43
C THR A 36 -10.93 0.23 -14.62
N GLN A 37 -11.56 -0.24 -13.53
CA GLN A 37 -12.86 -0.93 -13.55
C GLN A 37 -13.97 -0.04 -14.12
N TYR A 38 -13.90 1.27 -13.93
CA TYR A 38 -14.89 2.22 -14.46
C TYR A 38 -14.75 2.46 -15.96
N ILE A 39 -13.65 2.00 -16.57
CA ILE A 39 -13.33 2.32 -17.97
C ILE A 39 -13.42 1.09 -18.85
N ARG A 40 -13.06 -0.10 -18.35
CA ARG A 40 -13.19 -1.38 -19.05
C ARG A 40 -13.54 -2.49 -18.06
N ASP A 41 -14.10 -3.57 -18.60
CA ASP A 41 -14.13 -4.84 -17.90
C ASP A 41 -12.70 -5.38 -17.75
N MET A 42 -12.26 -5.50 -16.51
CA MET A 42 -10.89 -5.87 -16.15
C MET A 42 -10.81 -7.20 -15.39
N GLU A 43 -11.93 -7.90 -15.16
CA GLU A 43 -11.96 -9.09 -14.30
C GLU A 43 -10.94 -10.14 -14.77
N SER A 44 -10.98 -10.45 -16.07
CA SER A 44 -10.09 -11.45 -16.68
C SER A 44 -8.62 -11.03 -16.65
N ILE A 45 -8.32 -9.74 -16.92
CA ILE A 45 -6.94 -9.24 -16.93
C ILE A 45 -6.36 -9.28 -15.52
N TYR A 46 -7.10 -8.82 -14.51
CA TYR A 46 -6.62 -8.86 -13.13
C TYR A 46 -6.52 -10.29 -12.60
N SER A 47 -7.48 -11.16 -12.91
CA SER A 47 -7.39 -12.58 -12.54
C SER A 47 -6.13 -13.25 -13.09
N LYS A 48 -5.75 -12.92 -14.33
CA LYS A 48 -4.51 -13.39 -14.97
C LYS A 48 -3.26 -12.76 -14.35
N ILE A 49 -3.26 -11.45 -14.08
CA ILE A 49 -2.11 -10.80 -13.41
C ILE A 49 -1.88 -11.41 -12.03
N LEU A 50 -2.95 -11.79 -11.31
CA LEU A 50 -2.84 -12.52 -10.05
C LEU A 50 -2.21 -13.90 -10.22
N ASP A 51 -2.44 -14.60 -11.34
CA ASP A 51 -1.69 -15.83 -11.67
C ASP A 51 -0.21 -15.52 -11.86
N ASP A 52 0.13 -14.50 -12.65
CA ASP A 52 1.54 -14.11 -12.87
C ASP A 52 2.26 -13.78 -11.54
N ILE A 53 1.54 -13.14 -10.60
CA ILE A 53 2.08 -12.79 -9.28
C ILE A 53 2.39 -14.05 -8.47
N MET A 54 1.48 -15.03 -8.46
CA MET A 54 1.68 -16.29 -7.75
C MET A 54 2.81 -17.11 -8.36
N ASP A 55 2.88 -17.18 -9.69
CA ASP A 55 3.95 -17.87 -10.41
C ASP A 55 5.33 -17.21 -10.16
N ALA A 56 5.33 -15.89 -9.94
CA ALA A 56 6.54 -15.12 -9.64
C ALA A 56 6.93 -15.14 -8.14
N GLN A 57 6.06 -15.59 -7.24
CA GLN A 57 6.34 -15.61 -5.80
C GLN A 57 7.53 -16.53 -5.50
N GLU A 58 8.51 -16.02 -4.74
CA GLU A 58 9.71 -16.79 -4.42
C GLU A 58 9.44 -17.84 -3.33
N PRO A 59 10.24 -18.92 -3.24
CA PRO A 59 10.02 -20.00 -2.26
C PRO A 59 10.02 -19.56 -0.78
N ASN A 60 10.65 -18.42 -0.47
CA ASN A 60 10.65 -17.81 0.86
C ASN A 60 9.37 -17.01 1.18
N GLY A 61 8.42 -16.92 0.23
CA GLY A 61 7.19 -16.16 0.35
C GLY A 61 7.24 -14.74 -0.23
N LEU A 62 8.39 -14.24 -0.66
CA LEU A 62 8.51 -12.90 -1.25
C LEU A 62 7.66 -12.78 -2.51
N CYS A 63 6.71 -11.85 -2.50
CA CYS A 63 6.03 -11.36 -3.69
C CYS A 63 6.94 -10.32 -4.34
N LEU A 64 7.30 -10.53 -5.61
CA LEU A 64 8.14 -9.60 -6.36
C LEU A 64 7.37 -8.31 -6.68
N THR A 65 8.12 -7.26 -6.96
CA THR A 65 7.63 -5.92 -7.35
C THR A 65 7.04 -5.87 -8.75
N MET A 66 7.23 -6.92 -9.54
CA MET A 66 6.81 -7.01 -10.94
C MET A 66 6.23 -8.38 -11.24
N ALA A 67 5.10 -8.40 -11.97
CA ALA A 67 4.55 -9.61 -12.56
C ALA A 67 4.01 -9.34 -13.98
N PRO A 68 4.33 -10.18 -14.98
CA PRO A 68 5.23 -11.33 -14.91
C PRO A 68 6.69 -10.91 -14.63
N LYS A 69 7.51 -11.83 -14.12
CA LYS A 69 8.94 -11.59 -13.84
C LYS A 69 9.75 -11.51 -15.14
N THR A 70 9.64 -10.41 -15.87
CA THR A 70 10.34 -10.19 -17.15
C THR A 70 11.82 -9.83 -16.96
N ARG A 71 12.17 -9.29 -15.78
CA ARG A 71 13.54 -8.92 -15.42
C ARG A 71 13.80 -9.21 -13.95
N HIS A 72 15.00 -9.67 -13.64
CA HIS A 72 15.45 -9.77 -12.25
C HIS A 72 15.85 -8.38 -11.73
N MET A 73 15.15 -7.90 -10.71
CA MET A 73 15.48 -6.67 -10.01
C MET A 73 16.35 -6.97 -8.79
N CYS A 74 17.34 -6.11 -8.54
CA CYS A 74 18.27 -6.25 -7.43
C CYS A 74 18.08 -5.10 -6.42
N GLY A 75 18.58 -5.29 -5.20
CA GLY A 75 18.56 -4.26 -4.17
C GLY A 75 17.14 -3.88 -3.76
N GLN A 76 16.88 -2.58 -3.60
CA GLN A 76 15.59 -2.10 -3.10
C GLN A 76 14.42 -2.43 -4.04
N LEU A 77 14.64 -2.51 -5.36
CA LEU A 77 13.59 -2.80 -6.33
C LEU A 77 13.13 -4.26 -6.32
N HIS A 78 13.81 -5.15 -5.58
CA HIS A 78 13.41 -6.56 -5.45
C HIS A 78 12.29 -6.74 -4.41
N ASP A 79 12.27 -5.92 -3.37
CA ASP A 79 11.43 -6.08 -2.18
C ASP A 79 10.90 -4.72 -1.72
N ILE A 80 9.68 -4.39 -2.16
CA ILE A 80 8.98 -3.14 -1.82
C ILE A 80 7.54 -3.45 -1.44
N ILE A 81 7.24 -3.38 -0.14
CA ILE A 81 5.88 -3.67 0.36
C ILE A 81 4.80 -2.73 -0.21
N THR A 82 5.16 -1.49 -0.55
CA THR A 82 4.21 -0.55 -1.16
C THR A 82 3.86 -0.89 -2.59
N TRP A 83 4.60 -1.79 -3.24
CA TRP A 83 4.37 -2.25 -4.62
C TRP A 83 3.74 -3.65 -4.62
N CYS A 84 4.23 -4.55 -3.77
CA CYS A 84 3.76 -5.96 -3.75
C CYS A 84 2.65 -6.22 -2.72
N GLY A 85 2.69 -5.56 -1.56
CA GLY A 85 1.76 -5.81 -0.46
C GLY A 85 0.31 -5.42 -0.78
N ILE A 86 0.14 -4.54 -1.75
CA ILE A 86 -1.17 -4.05 -2.18
C ILE A 86 -1.71 -4.93 -3.34
N VAL A 87 -1.22 -6.17 -3.48
CA VAL A 87 -1.93 -7.25 -4.21
C VAL A 87 -3.09 -7.82 -3.38
N ALA A 88 -2.98 -7.79 -2.05
CA ALA A 88 -4.02 -8.26 -1.14
C ALA A 88 -5.43 -7.60 -1.23
N PRO A 89 -5.65 -6.36 -1.71
CA PRO A 89 -6.99 -5.82 -1.96
C PRO A 89 -7.72 -6.45 -3.15
N PHE A 90 -7.03 -7.11 -4.08
CA PHE A 90 -7.68 -7.57 -5.31
C PHE A 90 -8.90 -8.50 -5.10
N PRO A 91 -8.94 -9.42 -4.12
CA PRO A 91 -10.15 -10.18 -3.84
C PRO A 91 -11.35 -9.28 -3.53
N GLU A 92 -11.17 -8.24 -2.70
CA GLU A 92 -12.27 -7.30 -2.39
C GLU A 92 -12.65 -6.45 -3.59
N ILE A 93 -11.68 -6.00 -4.40
CA ILE A 93 -11.95 -5.21 -5.62
C ILE A 93 -12.74 -6.07 -6.62
N LEU A 94 -12.27 -7.26 -6.96
CA LEU A 94 -12.93 -8.11 -7.95
C LEU A 94 -14.29 -8.60 -7.46
N HIS A 95 -14.42 -8.88 -6.16
CA HIS A 95 -15.73 -9.18 -5.59
C HIS A 95 -16.68 -8.00 -5.67
N PHE A 96 -16.23 -6.76 -5.37
CA PHE A 96 -17.09 -5.60 -5.43
C PHE A 96 -17.59 -5.27 -6.85
N TYR A 97 -16.74 -5.40 -7.87
CA TYR A 97 -17.10 -5.04 -9.25
C TYR A 97 -17.72 -6.19 -10.06
N TYR A 98 -17.42 -7.45 -9.73
CA TYR A 98 -17.77 -8.62 -10.56
C TYR A 98 -18.31 -9.81 -9.76
N ASP A 99 -18.51 -9.67 -8.45
CA ASP A 99 -18.91 -10.76 -7.55
C ASP A 99 -17.93 -11.96 -7.53
N SER A 100 -16.68 -11.79 -7.99
CA SER A 100 -15.68 -12.85 -8.06
C SER A 100 -15.22 -13.30 -6.66
N THR A 101 -15.71 -14.44 -6.19
CA THR A 101 -15.36 -14.99 -4.86
C THR A 101 -14.19 -15.97 -4.87
N HIS A 102 -13.93 -16.63 -6.00
CA HIS A 102 -12.85 -17.62 -6.15
C HIS A 102 -11.45 -17.03 -5.88
N ILE A 103 -11.29 -15.72 -6.05
CA ILE A 103 -10.02 -15.00 -5.84
C ILE A 103 -9.60 -15.01 -4.35
N PHE A 104 -10.55 -15.05 -3.41
CA PHE A 104 -10.23 -15.12 -1.98
C PHE A 104 -9.47 -16.40 -1.64
N GLU A 105 -9.96 -17.55 -2.11
CA GLU A 105 -9.31 -18.85 -1.88
C GLU A 105 -7.95 -18.91 -2.57
N LYS A 106 -7.90 -18.47 -3.84
CA LYS A 106 -6.70 -18.43 -4.67
C LYS A 106 -5.54 -17.67 -4.00
N LEU A 107 -5.82 -16.48 -3.46
CA LEU A 107 -4.78 -15.60 -2.92
C LEU A 107 -4.50 -15.79 -1.43
N PHE A 108 -5.36 -16.48 -0.68
CA PHE A 108 -5.22 -16.55 0.77
C PHE A 108 -3.84 -17.08 1.19
N ARG A 109 -3.43 -18.24 0.67
CA ARG A 109 -2.13 -18.83 1.05
C ARG A 109 -0.92 -18.01 0.55
N PRO A 110 -0.87 -17.55 -0.71
CA PRO A 110 0.17 -16.64 -1.18
C PRO A 110 0.32 -15.38 -0.31
N CYS A 111 -0.79 -14.74 0.07
CA CYS A 111 -0.75 -13.56 0.93
C CYS A 111 -0.25 -13.89 2.35
N VAL A 112 -0.66 -15.02 2.93
CA VAL A 112 -0.12 -15.48 4.23
C VAL A 112 1.41 -15.67 4.15
N ASN A 113 1.90 -16.35 3.11
CA ASN A 113 3.34 -16.56 2.92
C ASN A 113 4.09 -15.24 2.79
N TYR A 114 3.54 -14.27 2.05
CA TYR A 114 4.13 -12.95 1.91
C TYR A 114 4.18 -12.18 3.24
N MET A 115 3.13 -12.26 4.05
CA MET A 115 3.13 -11.64 5.38
C MET A 115 4.17 -12.26 6.32
N GLU A 116 4.37 -13.57 6.26
CA GLU A 116 5.46 -14.24 7.00
C GLU A 116 6.83 -13.82 6.51
N TYR A 117 7.03 -13.65 5.19
CA TYR A 117 8.26 -13.08 4.65
C TYR A 117 8.50 -11.67 5.21
N ILE A 118 7.51 -10.77 5.12
CA ILE A 118 7.64 -9.38 5.59
C ILE A 118 7.95 -9.33 7.09
N LYS A 119 7.41 -10.25 7.89
CA LYS A 119 7.74 -10.37 9.32
C LYS A 119 9.23 -10.56 9.56
N THR A 120 9.95 -11.26 8.69
CA THR A 120 11.40 -11.44 8.82
C THR A 120 12.20 -10.16 8.52
N ARG A 121 11.55 -9.17 7.89
CA ARG A 121 12.15 -7.91 7.45
C ARG A 121 11.82 -6.75 8.40
N GLU A 122 10.91 -6.94 9.35
CA GLU A 122 10.52 -5.90 10.30
C GLU A 122 11.56 -5.76 11.44
N ASN A 123 11.84 -4.52 11.86
CA ASN A 123 12.54 -4.24 13.12
C ASN A 123 11.67 -3.31 13.99
N GLY A 124 10.51 -3.81 14.37
CA GLY A 124 9.41 -3.03 14.95
C GLY A 124 8.64 -2.19 13.92
N SER A 125 9.30 -1.64 12.90
CA SER A 125 8.71 -0.95 11.73
C SER A 125 9.43 -1.40 10.45
N ILE A 126 8.84 -1.10 9.27
CA ILE A 126 9.47 -1.35 7.96
C ILE A 126 10.08 -0.03 7.46
N GLU A 127 11.41 0.08 7.53
CA GLU A 127 12.15 1.33 7.25
C GLU A 127 13.14 1.19 6.08
N HIS A 128 13.05 0.14 5.25
CA HIS A 128 13.95 -0.11 4.11
C HIS A 128 13.18 -0.16 2.78
N GLY A 129 13.79 0.20 1.65
CA GLY A 129 13.19 0.20 0.30
C GLY A 129 12.65 1.58 -0.15
N LEU A 130 11.86 1.67 -1.21
CA LEU A 130 11.34 2.98 -1.72
C LEU A 130 10.20 3.56 -0.87
N GLY A 131 10.10 4.90 -0.79
CA GLY A 131 9.09 5.63 -0.02
C GLY A 131 7.82 5.94 -0.84
N ASP A 132 7.35 7.19 -0.76
CA ASP A 132 6.37 7.73 -1.72
C ASP A 132 7.07 7.93 -3.06
N TRP A 133 7.08 6.92 -3.93
CA TRP A 133 7.88 6.95 -5.16
C TRP A 133 7.34 7.99 -6.17
N GLY A 134 8.24 8.75 -6.81
CA GLY A 134 7.91 9.75 -7.81
C GLY A 134 9.06 10.74 -8.07
N ARG A 135 8.75 11.94 -8.58
CA ARG A 135 9.74 12.87 -9.15
C ARG A 135 10.73 13.40 -8.12
N ASP A 136 10.25 13.87 -6.98
CA ASP A 136 11.07 14.59 -5.99
C ASP A 136 11.41 13.71 -4.75
N THR A 137 10.83 12.52 -4.66
CA THR A 137 10.84 11.65 -3.46
C THR A 137 11.37 10.23 -3.72
N ALA A 138 11.96 10.00 -4.90
CA ALA A 138 12.58 8.74 -5.31
C ALA A 138 13.62 8.17 -4.31
N PHE A 139 14.10 8.97 -3.35
CA PHE A 139 15.17 8.63 -2.41
C PHE A 139 14.72 8.42 -0.95
N GLY A 140 13.49 7.92 -0.73
CA GLY A 140 13.14 7.35 0.57
C GLY A 140 12.40 8.25 1.55
N ASN A 141 11.61 9.20 1.05
CA ASN A 141 10.73 9.98 1.90
C ASN A 141 9.48 9.18 2.30
N ASN A 142 9.10 9.29 3.58
CA ASN A 142 7.91 8.69 4.22
C ASN A 142 7.94 7.17 4.32
N GLN A 143 9.11 6.54 4.23
CA GLN A 143 9.25 5.09 4.27
C GLN A 143 8.61 4.47 5.52
N ALA A 144 8.99 4.93 6.71
CA ALA A 144 8.50 4.38 7.96
C ALA A 144 6.97 4.48 8.08
N ASN A 145 6.42 5.63 7.68
CA ASN A 145 4.98 5.88 7.75
C ASN A 145 4.20 5.01 6.76
N ILE A 146 4.47 5.16 5.47
CA ILE A 146 3.70 4.48 4.42
C ILE A 146 3.82 2.98 4.57
N LYS A 147 5.03 2.46 4.74
CA LYS A 147 5.24 1.01 4.76
C LYS A 147 4.61 0.36 5.96
N THR A 148 4.67 0.99 7.13
CA THR A 148 4.00 0.46 8.33
C THR A 148 2.48 0.50 8.16
N ALA A 149 1.93 1.55 7.52
CA ALA A 149 0.51 1.63 7.21
C ALA A 149 0.07 0.57 6.18
N ILE A 150 0.82 0.38 5.09
CA ILE A 150 0.56 -0.67 4.10
C ILE A 150 0.69 -2.05 4.74
N TYR A 151 1.69 -2.28 5.60
CA TYR A 151 1.86 -3.53 6.31
C TYR A 151 0.66 -3.88 7.18
N TYR A 152 0.16 -2.91 7.95
CA TYR A 152 -1.11 -3.05 8.68
C TYR A 152 -2.25 -3.44 7.74
N ARG A 153 -2.38 -2.73 6.61
CA ARG A 153 -3.47 -2.97 5.66
C ARG A 153 -3.38 -4.36 5.02
N CYS A 154 -2.18 -4.85 4.71
CA CYS A 154 -1.96 -6.23 4.26
C CYS A 154 -2.44 -7.25 5.30
N SER A 155 -2.10 -7.07 6.59
CA SER A 155 -2.62 -7.92 7.67
C SER A 155 -4.15 -7.91 7.72
N ARG A 156 -4.78 -6.73 7.56
CA ARG A 156 -6.25 -6.61 7.54
C ARG A 156 -6.87 -7.33 6.35
N TYR A 157 -6.28 -7.26 5.17
CA TYR A 157 -6.77 -8.01 4.00
C TYR A 157 -6.71 -9.52 4.23
N VAL A 158 -5.62 -10.04 4.78
CA VAL A 158 -5.53 -11.48 5.09
C VAL A 158 -6.53 -11.89 6.16
N GLU A 159 -6.79 -11.05 7.17
CA GLU A 159 -7.88 -11.28 8.12
C GLU A 159 -9.25 -11.36 7.43
N ILE A 160 -9.52 -10.46 6.48
CA ILE A 160 -10.78 -10.44 5.72
C ILE A 160 -10.92 -11.70 4.88
N MET A 161 -9.86 -12.10 4.16
CA MET A 161 -9.84 -13.36 3.40
C MET A 161 -10.11 -14.56 4.32
N ALA A 162 -9.43 -14.64 5.47
CA ALA A 162 -9.65 -15.71 6.44
C ALA A 162 -11.10 -15.75 6.94
N LYS A 163 -11.71 -14.59 7.19
CA LYS A 163 -13.13 -14.49 7.57
C LYS A 163 -14.06 -15.02 6.47
N VAL A 164 -13.86 -14.60 5.22
CA VAL A 164 -14.66 -15.03 4.07
C VAL A 164 -14.57 -16.55 3.88
N LEU A 165 -13.38 -17.12 4.08
CA LEU A 165 -13.11 -18.55 3.96
C LEU A 165 -13.49 -19.36 5.22
N GLY A 166 -14.04 -18.74 6.27
CA GLY A 166 -14.40 -19.43 7.51
C GLY A 166 -13.22 -19.92 8.36
N ASN A 167 -11.99 -19.44 8.10
CA ASN A 167 -10.79 -19.78 8.86
C ASN A 167 -10.64 -18.86 10.09
N SER A 168 -11.30 -19.22 11.19
CA SER A 168 -11.31 -18.42 12.43
C SER A 168 -9.94 -18.30 13.11
N ILE A 169 -9.06 -19.30 12.93
CA ILE A 169 -7.71 -19.30 13.52
C ILE A 169 -6.87 -18.20 12.88
N ASP A 170 -6.75 -18.21 11.56
CA ASP A 170 -5.97 -17.17 10.87
C ASP A 170 -6.64 -15.80 10.95
N GLN A 171 -7.98 -15.73 10.95
CA GLN A 171 -8.69 -14.48 11.21
C GLN A 171 -8.26 -13.85 12.54
N SER A 172 -8.24 -14.64 13.62
CA SER A 172 -7.88 -14.15 14.97
C SER A 172 -6.40 -13.77 15.04
N ARG A 173 -5.53 -14.57 14.42
CA ARG A 173 -4.10 -14.31 14.32
C ARG A 173 -3.79 -13.00 13.59
N PHE A 174 -4.34 -12.80 12.39
CA PHE A 174 -4.08 -11.61 11.58
C PHE A 174 -4.73 -10.36 12.17
N ARG A 175 -5.85 -10.50 12.91
CA ARG A 175 -6.38 -9.41 13.74
C ARG A 175 -5.41 -8.96 14.82
N ALA A 176 -4.88 -9.91 15.59
CA ALA A 176 -3.90 -9.61 16.64
C ALA A 176 -2.61 -8.99 16.05
N TRP A 177 -2.18 -9.48 14.88
CA TRP A 177 -1.05 -8.93 14.15
C TRP A 177 -1.31 -7.48 13.71
N ALA A 178 -2.45 -7.20 13.10
CA ALA A 178 -2.83 -5.86 12.69
C ALA A 178 -2.85 -4.90 13.90
N HIS A 179 -3.45 -5.31 15.03
CA HIS A 179 -3.45 -4.51 16.27
C HIS A 179 -2.04 -4.19 16.78
N ARG A 180 -1.11 -5.16 16.72
CA ARG A 180 0.29 -4.94 17.08
C ARG A 180 0.93 -3.87 16.18
N ILE A 181 0.70 -3.94 14.86
CA ILE A 181 1.23 -2.94 13.92
C ILE A 181 0.64 -1.56 14.21
N THR A 182 -0.67 -1.45 14.48
CA THR A 182 -1.31 -0.18 14.86
C THR A 182 -0.69 0.43 16.12
N LYS A 183 -0.38 -0.41 17.12
CA LYS A 183 0.31 0.04 18.35
C LYS A 183 1.68 0.63 18.02
N VAL A 184 2.51 -0.09 17.25
CA VAL A 184 3.82 0.42 16.81
C VAL A 184 3.67 1.71 15.99
N TYR A 185 2.73 1.73 15.04
CA TYR A 185 2.48 2.91 14.21
C TYR A 185 2.21 4.14 15.07
N ASN A 186 1.30 4.03 16.04
CA ASN A 186 0.96 5.14 16.93
C ASN A 186 2.11 5.50 17.88
N GLU A 187 2.87 4.54 18.41
CA GLU A 187 4.02 4.81 19.27
C GLU A 187 5.16 5.53 18.51
N LYS A 188 5.40 5.18 17.25
CA LYS A 188 6.55 5.68 16.48
C LYS A 188 6.25 6.90 15.60
N LEU A 189 4.99 7.06 15.17
CA LEU A 189 4.63 7.97 14.08
C LEU A 189 3.53 8.97 14.45
N LEU A 190 2.75 8.74 15.52
CA LEU A 190 1.76 9.71 15.96
C LEU A 190 2.37 10.68 16.98
N VAL A 191 2.60 11.92 16.55
CA VAL A 191 3.08 13.01 17.41
C VAL A 191 1.89 13.63 18.11
N THR A 192 1.87 13.55 19.44
CA THR A 192 0.82 14.13 20.29
C THR A 192 1.29 15.36 21.06
N ASP A 193 2.60 15.64 21.08
CA ASP A 193 3.17 16.87 21.65
C ASP A 193 2.75 18.07 20.79
N LYS A 194 2.11 19.06 21.41
CA LYS A 194 1.58 20.26 20.76
C LYS A 194 2.53 21.47 20.81
N LYS A 195 3.82 21.27 21.13
CA LYS A 195 4.81 22.36 21.19
C LYS A 195 5.09 23.00 19.84
N LEU A 196 5.24 22.19 18.79
CA LEU A 196 5.54 22.69 17.44
C LEU A 196 4.27 23.06 16.67
N HIS A 197 3.19 22.33 16.89
CA HIS A 197 1.90 22.52 16.21
C HIS A 197 0.74 22.45 17.21
N PRO A 198 -0.36 23.21 17.01
CA PRO A 198 -1.49 23.22 17.94
C PRO A 198 -2.34 21.92 17.93
N TYR A 199 -1.93 20.93 17.13
CA TYR A 199 -2.63 19.67 16.88
C TYR A 199 -1.66 18.48 16.89
N SER A 200 -2.23 17.28 17.05
CA SER A 200 -1.52 16.01 16.86
C SER A 200 -1.45 15.64 15.37
N CYS A 201 -0.35 15.05 14.92
CA CYS A 201 -0.13 14.69 13.52
C CYS A 201 0.75 13.44 13.35
N CYS A 202 0.64 12.81 12.20
CA CYS A 202 1.48 11.69 11.79
C CYS A 202 2.76 12.19 11.09
N THR A 203 3.93 11.89 11.66
CA THR A 203 5.23 12.23 11.05
C THR A 203 5.65 11.20 10.00
N SER A 204 6.46 11.61 9.03
CA SER A 204 7.13 10.70 8.10
C SER A 204 8.26 9.91 8.76
N ARG A 205 8.88 10.51 9.80
CA ARG A 205 10.09 10.06 10.49
C ARG A 205 11.34 9.99 9.59
N ASN A 206 11.39 10.79 8.51
CA ASN A 206 12.56 10.84 7.61
C ASN A 206 13.79 11.45 8.31
N ASP A 207 13.57 12.48 9.13
CA ASP A 207 14.58 13.09 9.99
C ASP A 207 14.12 13.02 11.43
N LEU A 208 14.84 12.27 12.26
CA LEU A 208 14.55 12.03 13.68
C LEU A 208 14.55 13.31 14.53
N GLY A 209 15.23 14.38 14.07
CA GLY A 209 15.23 15.68 14.73
C GLY A 209 14.04 16.57 14.35
N SER A 210 13.28 16.21 13.32
CA SER A 210 12.16 16.99 12.79
C SER A 210 10.81 16.36 13.14
N GLN A 211 9.83 17.19 13.50
CA GLN A 211 8.43 16.77 13.52
C GLN A 211 7.77 17.28 12.24
N ASP A 212 8.00 16.56 11.15
CA ASP A 212 7.41 16.91 9.87
C ASP A 212 5.93 16.49 9.77
N ARG A 213 5.22 17.15 8.85
CA ARG A 213 3.81 16.89 8.58
C ARG A 213 3.56 16.91 7.08
N ASN A 214 3.17 15.77 6.53
CA ASN A 214 2.81 15.63 5.13
C ASN A 214 1.31 15.37 5.00
N MET A 215 0.69 15.95 3.98
CA MET A 215 -0.76 15.87 3.77
C MET A 215 -1.22 14.41 3.61
N PHE A 216 -0.49 13.64 2.81
CA PHE A 216 -0.86 12.27 2.54
C PHE A 216 -0.57 11.32 3.71
N THR A 217 0.45 11.56 4.56
CA THR A 217 0.68 10.70 5.74
C THR A 217 -0.47 10.81 6.72
N GLN A 218 -1.09 11.99 6.82
CA GLN A 218 -2.33 12.17 7.58
C GLN A 218 -3.48 11.41 6.92
N ALA A 219 -3.68 11.61 5.61
CA ALA A 219 -4.79 11.04 4.88
C ALA A 219 -4.76 9.50 4.88
N LEU A 220 -3.60 8.91 4.63
CA LEU A 220 -3.37 7.47 4.69
C LEU A 220 -3.71 6.89 6.08
N ALA A 221 -3.22 7.53 7.15
CA ALA A 221 -3.49 7.09 8.51
C ALA A 221 -5.00 7.14 8.85
N LEU A 222 -5.68 8.20 8.40
CA LEU A 222 -7.13 8.37 8.57
C LEU A 222 -7.91 7.32 7.77
N GLN A 223 -7.60 7.14 6.48
CA GLN A 223 -8.31 6.18 5.62
C GLN A 223 -8.14 4.74 6.10
N PHE A 224 -7.00 4.40 6.70
CA PHE A 224 -6.74 3.06 7.23
C PHE A 224 -7.27 2.86 8.65
N GLY A 225 -7.81 3.91 9.29
CA GLY A 225 -8.29 3.84 10.68
C GLY A 225 -7.16 3.61 11.69
N LEU A 226 -5.95 4.08 11.40
CA LEU A 226 -4.80 3.95 12.30
C LEU A 226 -4.81 4.97 13.45
N VAL A 227 -5.48 6.11 13.22
CA VAL A 227 -5.55 7.23 14.17
C VAL A 227 -6.58 6.94 15.26
N PRO A 228 -6.21 6.99 16.56
CA PRO A 228 -7.18 6.90 17.65
C PRO A 228 -8.25 7.98 17.57
N GLU A 229 -9.50 7.66 17.88
CA GLU A 229 -10.67 8.55 17.71
C GLU A 229 -10.46 9.96 18.26
N LYS A 230 -9.88 10.08 19.46
CA LYS A 230 -9.60 11.37 20.12
C LYS A 230 -8.63 12.29 19.36
N TYR A 231 -7.91 11.78 18.37
CA TYR A 231 -6.95 12.54 17.56
C TYR A 231 -7.39 12.74 16.10
N ILE A 232 -8.53 12.18 15.67
CA ILE A 232 -8.99 12.26 14.28
C ILE A 232 -9.09 13.72 13.81
N THR A 233 -9.79 14.57 14.56
CA THR A 233 -9.97 16.00 14.21
C THR A 233 -8.64 16.78 14.20
N HIS A 234 -7.68 16.37 15.04
CA HIS A 234 -6.34 16.97 15.03
C HIS A 234 -5.59 16.60 13.74
N VAL A 235 -5.59 15.32 13.36
CA VAL A 235 -4.91 14.83 12.16
C VAL A 235 -5.55 15.39 10.88
N GLN A 236 -6.87 15.56 10.85
CA GLN A 236 -7.57 16.26 9.77
C GLN A 236 -7.11 17.73 9.67
N SER A 237 -7.06 18.44 10.80
CA SER A 237 -6.54 19.81 10.85
C SER A 237 -5.09 19.89 10.37
N ALA A 238 -4.26 18.90 10.72
CA ALA A 238 -2.87 18.81 10.27
C ALA A 238 -2.74 18.68 8.76
N SER A 239 -3.61 17.86 8.15
CA SER A 239 -3.66 17.68 6.70
C SER A 239 -4.04 18.97 5.98
N LEU A 240 -5.12 19.63 6.43
CA LEU A 240 -5.63 20.87 5.83
C LEU A 240 -4.64 22.04 5.98
N ASP A 241 -4.09 22.23 7.18
CA ASP A 241 -3.09 23.27 7.43
C ASP A 241 -1.84 23.04 6.55
N ARG A 242 -1.38 21.79 6.38
CA ARG A 242 -0.28 21.52 5.44
C ARG A 242 -0.66 21.89 4.01
N GLY A 243 -1.87 21.57 3.55
CA GLY A 243 -2.38 21.94 2.22
C GLY A 243 -2.37 23.44 1.97
N VAL A 244 -2.82 24.24 2.94
CA VAL A 244 -2.78 25.71 2.87
C VAL A 244 -1.34 26.22 2.81
N ASN A 245 -0.44 25.67 3.64
CA ASN A 245 0.97 26.09 3.69
C ASN A 245 1.74 25.80 2.38
N VAL A 246 1.28 24.86 1.56
CA VAL A 246 1.85 24.59 0.22
C VAL A 246 1.05 25.27 -0.90
N ASN A 247 0.25 26.28 -0.57
CA ASN A 247 -0.59 27.04 -1.50
C ASN A 247 -1.56 26.15 -2.29
N ASN A 248 -2.18 25.18 -1.60
CA ASN A 248 -3.13 24.21 -2.15
C ASN A 248 -2.55 23.34 -3.29
N LYS A 249 -1.23 23.17 -3.33
CA LYS A 249 -0.58 22.23 -4.25
C LYS A 249 -0.57 20.82 -3.67
N ILE A 250 -0.90 19.84 -4.50
CA ILE A 250 -0.74 18.42 -4.14
C ILE A 250 0.75 18.17 -3.87
N SER A 251 1.03 17.69 -2.67
CA SER A 251 2.38 17.33 -2.20
C SER A 251 2.42 15.85 -1.85
N ALA A 252 2.18 15.03 -2.87
CA ALA A 252 2.25 13.58 -2.82
C ALA A 252 2.63 13.05 -4.20
N GLU A 253 3.25 11.89 -4.18
CA GLU A 253 3.76 11.22 -5.36
C GLU A 253 2.92 9.97 -5.60
N GLU A 254 3.39 8.98 -6.35
CA GLU A 254 2.52 7.95 -6.92
C GLU A 254 1.73 7.18 -5.84
N ILE A 255 2.40 6.77 -4.75
CA ILE A 255 1.76 6.03 -3.66
C ILE A 255 0.79 6.92 -2.89
N GLY A 256 1.24 8.11 -2.49
CA GLY A 256 0.50 9.04 -1.64
C GLY A 256 -0.71 9.65 -2.35
N LEU A 257 -0.63 9.90 -3.65
CA LEU A 257 -1.66 10.56 -4.45
C LEU A 257 -3.00 9.82 -4.41
N LYS A 258 -2.98 8.49 -4.38
CA LYS A 258 -4.20 7.66 -4.28
C LYS A 258 -5.02 7.94 -3.02
N TYR A 259 -4.36 8.37 -1.94
CA TYR A 259 -4.98 8.52 -0.62
C TYR A 259 -5.31 9.97 -0.26
N LEU A 260 -5.04 10.92 -1.16
CA LEU A 260 -5.44 12.32 -1.02
C LEU A 260 -6.82 12.55 -1.64
#